data_AF-A0A7X9IBC9-F1
#
_entry.id   AF-A0A7X9IBC9-F1
#
_cell.length_a   1.000
_cell.length_b   1.000
_cell.length_c   1.000
_cell.angle_alpha   90.00
_cell.angle_beta   90.00
_cell.angle_gamma   90.00
#
_symmetry.space_group_name_H-M   'P 1'
#
loop_
_entity.id
_entity.type
_entity.pdbx_description
1 polymer ?
#
loop_
_entity_poly.entity_id
_entity_poly.type
_entity_poly.pdbx_seq_one_letter_code
_entity_poly.pdbx_strand_id
1 'polypeptide(L)' 'GLKPACVDACPMRALDFGTYGEMSQKYGNEKELYPLPDPGFFDPGMIIKPHRNAVRAKNENAKVADKKEI' A
#
# COMPACT_ATOMS: atom_id res chain seq x y z
N GLY A 1 7.02 -7.79 21.52
CA GLY A 1 6.69 -6.39 21.16
C GLY A 1 5.19 -6.28 20.94
N LEU A 2 4.63 -5.08 21.07
CA LEU A 2 3.22 -4.79 20.78
C LEU A 2 3.07 -4.34 19.32
N LYS A 3 1.86 -4.47 18.77
CA LYS A 3 1.55 -3.97 17.43
C LYS A 3 1.37 -2.44 17.46
N PRO A 4 1.54 -1.75 16.32
CA PRO A 4 1.24 -0.33 16.22
C PRO A 4 -0.23 -0.05 16.49
N ALA A 5 -0.54 1.09 17.10
CA ALA A 5 -1.90 1.47 17.47
C ALA A 5 -2.87 1.45 16.26
N CYS A 6 -2.44 1.88 15.08
CA CYS A 6 -3.28 1.86 13.87
C CYS A 6 -3.67 0.44 13.43
N VAL A 7 -2.82 -0.55 13.69
CA VAL A 7 -3.07 -1.96 13.37
C VAL A 7 -4.05 -2.56 14.37
N ASP A 8 -3.82 -2.34 15.66
CA ASP A 8 -4.70 -2.85 16.71
C ASP A 8 -6.08 -2.19 16.68
N ALA A 9 -6.15 -0.90 16.34
CA ALA A 9 -7.40 -0.16 16.25
C ALA A 9 -8.19 -0.46 14.97
N CYS A 10 -7.64 -1.16 13.98
CA CYS A 10 -8.31 -1.32 12.68
C CYS A 10 -9.47 -2.33 12.75
N PRO A 11 -10.74 -1.88 12.73
CA PRO A 11 -11.88 -2.81 12.86
C PRO A 11 -12.02 -3.71 11.63
N MET A 12 -11.59 -3.21 10.47
CA MET A 12 -11.64 -3.93 9.20
C MET A 12 -10.49 -4.94 9.04
N ARG A 13 -9.50 -4.93 9.95
CA ARG A 13 -8.27 -5.74 9.84
C ARG A 13 -7.58 -5.57 8.48
N ALA A 14 -7.61 -4.34 7.97
CA ALA A 14 -7.01 -3.97 6.69
C ALA A 14 -5.48 -3.73 6.79
N LEU A 15 -4.99 -3.46 8.00
CA LEU A 15 -3.57 -3.26 8.29
C LEU A 15 -3.05 -4.46 9.08
N ASP A 16 -1.85 -4.93 8.76
CA ASP A 16 -1.10 -5.91 9.56
C ASP A 16 0.36 -5.44 9.68
N PHE A 17 1.05 -5.95 10.69
CA PHE A 17 2.43 -5.57 11.00
C PHE A 17 3.25 -6.79 11.38
N GLY A 18 4.46 -6.87 10.84
CA GLY A 18 5.43 -7.93 11.08
C GLY A 18 6.69 -7.69 10.27
N THR A 19 7.52 -8.72 10.13
CA THR A 19 8.70 -8.62 9.27
C THR A 19 8.31 -8.61 7.79
N TYR A 20 9.14 -8.00 6.95
CA TYR A 20 8.87 -7.92 5.51
C TYR A 20 8.69 -9.31 4.87
N GLY A 21 9.51 -10.29 5.26
CA GLY A 21 9.42 -11.66 4.75
C GLY A 21 8.10 -12.33 5.09
N GLU A 22 7.62 -12.20 6.33
CA GLU A 22 6.32 -12.76 6.74
C GLU A 22 5.16 -12.09 6.03
N MET A 23 5.18 -10.76 5.92
CA MET A 23 4.14 -10.02 5.21
C MET A 23 4.14 -10.39 3.73
N SER A 24 5.31 -10.59 3.14
CA SER A 24 5.42 -10.91 1.72
C SER A 24 4.92 -12.30 1.38
N GLN A 25 5.16 -13.27 2.26
CA GLN A 25 4.59 -14.61 2.12
C GLN A 25 3.06 -14.62 2.27
N LYS A 26 2.50 -13.78 3.15
CA LYS A 26 1.05 -13.72 3.38
C LYS A 26 0.30 -12.95 2.30
N TYR A 27 0.86 -11.85 1.82
CA TYR A 27 0.14 -10.86 1.01
C TYR A 27 0.72 -10.62 -0.38
N GLY A 28 1.88 -11.21 -0.71
CA GLY A 28 2.60 -10.97 -1.95
C GLY A 28 3.65 -9.88 -1.82
N ASN A 29 4.11 -9.30 -2.92
CA ASN A 29 5.19 -8.30 -2.91
C ASN A 29 4.84 -7.04 -3.70
N GLU A 30 3.55 -6.79 -3.91
CA GLU A 30 3.10 -5.60 -4.63
C GLU A 30 3.35 -4.34 -3.80
N LYS A 31 4.00 -3.37 -4.42
CA LYS A 31 4.36 -2.06 -3.85
C LYS A 31 3.88 -0.91 -4.74
N GLU A 32 3.52 -1.19 -5.99
CA GLU A 32 3.10 -0.21 -6.97
C GLU A 32 1.60 0.05 -6.84
N LEU A 33 1.23 1.31 -6.65
CA LEU A 33 -0.16 1.75 -6.65
C LEU A 33 -0.23 3.18 -7.15
N TYR A 34 -1.00 3.44 -8.21
CA TYR A 34 -1.25 4.81 -8.67
C TYR A 34 -1.97 5.63 -7.58
N PRO A 35 -1.56 6.88 -7.29
CA PRO A 35 -0.58 7.73 -7.97
C PRO A 35 0.84 7.72 -7.34
N LEU A 36 1.15 6.75 -6.46
CA LEU A 36 2.43 6.73 -5.75
C LEU A 36 3.62 6.64 -6.73
N PRO A 37 4.77 7.23 -6.37
CA PRO A 37 5.98 7.14 -7.18
C PRO A 37 6.49 5.69 -7.27
N ASP A 38 7.30 5.43 -8.30
CA ASP A 38 7.90 4.11 -8.52
C ASP A 38 8.64 3.63 -7.26
N PRO A 39 8.25 2.47 -6.68
CA PRO A 39 8.88 1.91 -5.49
C PRO A 39 10.39 1.70 -5.63
N GLY A 40 10.92 1.57 -6.86
CA GLY A 40 12.35 1.43 -7.13
C GLY A 40 13.22 2.59 -6.62
N PHE A 41 12.64 3.78 -6.40
CA PHE A 41 13.38 4.95 -5.91
C PHE A 41 13.64 4.94 -4.39
N PHE A 42 12.80 4.29 -3.58
CA PHE A 42 12.84 4.41 -2.11
C PHE A 42 12.60 3.09 -1.36
N ASP A 43 12.43 1.97 -2.07
CA ASP A 43 12.22 0.61 -1.56
C ASP A 43 11.35 0.55 -0.29
N PRO A 44 10.04 0.81 -0.40
CA PRO A 44 9.21 0.94 0.78
C PRO A 44 9.08 -0.37 1.54
N GLY A 45 9.12 -0.28 2.87
CA GLY A 45 8.87 -1.38 3.80
C GLY A 45 7.39 -1.72 3.96
N MET A 46 6.59 -1.63 2.89
CA MET A 46 5.16 -1.92 2.89
C MET A 46 4.77 -2.83 1.73
N ILE A 47 3.60 -3.45 1.85
CA ILE A 47 3.00 -4.30 0.82
C ILE A 47 1.55 -3.88 0.70
N ILE A 48 1.10 -3.65 -0.53
CA ILE A 48 -0.24 -3.16 -0.82
C ILE A 48 -0.99 -4.23 -1.60
N LYS A 49 -2.15 -4.65 -1.09
CA LYS A 49 -3.09 -5.45 -1.88
C LYS A 49 -4.04 -4.52 -2.62
N PRO A 50 -3.83 -4.24 -3.92
CA PRO A 50 -4.67 -3.30 -4.64
C PRO A 50 -6.12 -3.79 -4.72
N HIS A 51 -7.07 -2.87 -4.65
CA HIS A 51 -8.46 -3.17 -4.94
C HIS A 51 -8.61 -3.55 -6.43
N ARG A 52 -9.61 -4.37 -6.77
CA ARG A 52 -9.86 -4.83 -8.16
C ARG A 52 -9.97 -3.70 -9.19
N ASN A 53 -10.41 -2.51 -8.76
CA ASN A 53 -10.57 -1.33 -9.61
C ASN A 53 -9.34 -0.41 -9.62
N ALA A 54 -8.27 -0.70 -8.89
CA ALA A 54 -7.07 0.15 -8.83
C ALA A 54 -6.40 0.29 -10.21
N VAL A 55 -6.48 -0.76 -11.04
CA VAL A 55 -5.96 -0.76 -12.42
C VAL A 55 -6.63 0.32 -13.28
N ARG A 56 -7.91 0.61 -13.03
CA ARG A 56 -8.66 1.65 -13.76
C ARG A 56 -8.08 3.04 -13.52
N ALA A 57 -7.62 3.33 -12.30
CA ALA A 57 -7.00 4.61 -11.98
C ALA A 57 -5.73 4.87 -12.82
N LYS A 58 -4.92 3.82 -13.04
CA LYS A 58 -3.74 3.85 -13.91
C LYS A 58 -4.12 4.02 -15.38
N ASN A 59 -5.10 3.25 -15.87
CA ASN A 59 -5.49 3.25 -17.28
C ASN A 59 -6.24 4.53 -17.72
N GLU A 60 -7.02 5.12 -16.82
CA GLU A 60 -7.85 6.30 -17.12
C GLU A 60 -7.16 7.63 -16.77
N ASN A 61 -5.87 7.60 -16.42
CA ASN A 61 -5.10 8.78 -15.99
C ASN A 61 -5.88 9.60 -14.94
N ALA A 62 -6.38 8.91 -13.90
CA ALA A 62 -7.13 9.55 -12.83
C ALA A 62 -6.29 10.68 -12.24
N LYS A 63 -6.84 11.89 -12.10
CA LYS A 63 -6.05 13.03 -11.64
C LYS A 63 -6.15 13.14 -10.11
N VAL A 64 -4.99 13.30 -9.47
CA VAL A 64 -4.95 13.78 -8.09
C VAL A 64 -5.50 15.20 -8.07
N ALA A 65 -6.59 15.41 -7.34
CA ALA A 65 -7.32 16.68 -7.32
C ALA A 65 -6.46 17.81 -6.74
N ASP A 66 -5.60 17.48 -5.76
CA ASP A 66 -4.63 18.40 -5.19
C ASP A 66 -3.21 17.99 -5.59
N LYS A 67 -2.66 18.70 -6.57
CA LYS A 67 -1.32 18.41 -7.11
C LYS A 67 -0.16 18.84 -6.20
N LYS A 68 -0.43 19.47 -5.04
CA LYS A 68 0.64 19.78 -4.08
C LYS A 68 1.10 18.58 -3.26
N GLU A 69 0.33 17.49 -3.26
CA GLU A 69 0.51 16.29 -2.41
C GLU A 69 1.16 15.10 -3.15
N ILE A 70 1.64 15.32 -4.37
CA ILE A 70 2.40 14.37 -5.20
C ILE A 70 3.76 14.96 -5.57
#